data_AF-A0A1H0N8Z5-F1
#
_entry.id   AF-A0A1H0N8Z5-F1
#
_cell.length_a   1.000
_cell.length_b   1.000
_cell.length_c   1.000
_cell.angle_alpha   90.00
_cell.angle_beta   90.00
_cell.angle_gamma   90.00
#
_symmetry.space_group_name_H-M   'P 1'
#
loop_
_entity.id
_entity.type
_entity.pdbx_description
1 polymer ?
#
loop_
_entity_poly.entity_id
_entity_poly.type
_entity_poly.pdbx_seq_one_letter_code
_entity_poly.pdbx_strand_id
1 'polypeptide(L)'
;MTAPRRVDPRVLPSETGWLLALLAATVLVNAWTMAAFLADPGGDGGPGTSPLNNLVMLLGPGLALHVMIGRARARRSVPLAETPFRDAAKVIGDLVDQAALTHPPQVRLDRKAGARGFVLGVVNNPYLILGPELLSLCGMGGQRRAVFEAVIRHELAHLRAGDLRWYTIATALRFTNAFSALWAVFAVTLSLAYDQATGGQVADSLMRLIGLVLLAELIGRTFLRVREHHADLRAAESGTAVLIAAVAGGSDVPAARQWLRRHPGGRARVAILEKSGVVFASGPGQLFLGAATAGVLLAALHRAVDDPALAGLTVGIPLAWFCALVVWRSAWHTVSTGDRTNPLAFAAALFTGLVIGSRLAPLGSTPAIPLSPTVLAAYAVGATVLCLWLHVLGMARARRDPGAARLDRFLYGAGLCVAFVGGWLFSTLAVGFTVTPWAVAAAAVVAGSLAAPRVLTRRSTLTTRLIAAAAVIATVVAMVLVTQWSAPKPAKIEIRAVDAGQDAADFACPTSEPGPADPKLPLTACSVDGKEKYALGPVELTSDDVVSVEPGVTETGGGELTVKFTEAGTQRWADLTGRHVGKQLAILAGGRVLTAPIVHEAMNTDTMVISGSWTVAEVRDLAKVINGM
;
A
#
# COMPACT_ATOMS: atom_id res chain seq x y z
N MET A 1 12.43 -9.30 45.07
CA MET A 1 12.25 -9.25 43.60
C MET A 1 10.83 -9.68 43.30
N THR A 2 9.94 -8.76 42.94
CA THR A 2 8.56 -9.07 42.54
C THR A 2 8.58 -9.83 41.21
N ALA A 3 7.88 -10.97 41.14
CA ALA A 3 7.73 -11.73 39.90
C ALA A 3 7.37 -10.79 38.72
N PRO A 4 7.97 -10.97 37.54
CA PRO A 4 7.62 -10.15 36.38
C PRO A 4 6.12 -10.30 36.15
N ARG A 5 5.38 -9.19 36.28
CA ARG A 5 3.93 -9.17 36.00
C ARG A 5 3.76 -9.66 34.56
N ARG A 6 3.17 -10.84 34.39
CA ARG A 6 2.76 -11.35 33.08
C ARG A 6 1.82 -10.30 32.49
N VAL A 7 2.27 -9.62 31.44
CA VAL A 7 1.39 -8.76 30.66
C VAL A 7 0.35 -9.69 30.05
N ASP A 8 -0.93 -9.42 30.32
CA ASP A 8 -2.01 -10.18 29.71
C ASP A 8 -1.93 -9.95 28.19
N PRO A 9 -1.64 -11.00 27.40
CA PRO A 9 -1.47 -10.88 25.95
C PRO A 9 -2.76 -10.42 25.23
N ARG A 10 -3.89 -10.39 25.93
CA ARG A 10 -5.20 -9.93 25.41
C ARG A 10 -5.38 -8.42 25.48
N VAL A 11 -4.50 -7.68 26.17
CA VAL A 11 -4.68 -6.24 26.40
C VAL A 11 -4.42 -5.42 25.15
N LEU A 12 -3.51 -5.86 24.27
CA LEU A 12 -3.25 -5.19 22.99
C LEU A 12 -4.25 -5.69 21.92
N PRO A 13 -4.79 -4.80 21.06
CA PRO A 13 -5.59 -5.21 19.91
C PRO A 13 -4.84 -6.24 19.07
N SER A 14 -5.51 -7.32 18.69
CA SER A 14 -4.89 -8.33 17.84
C SER A 14 -4.59 -7.76 16.45
N GLU A 15 -3.44 -8.12 15.89
CA GLU A 15 -3.04 -7.70 14.53
C GLU A 15 -3.86 -8.40 13.45
N THR A 16 -4.62 -9.42 13.82
CA THR A 16 -5.33 -10.29 12.88
C THR A 16 -6.35 -9.55 12.04
N GLY A 17 -7.03 -8.53 12.60
CA GLY A 17 -7.97 -7.69 11.85
C GLY A 17 -7.28 -6.89 10.76
N TRP A 18 -6.14 -6.27 11.06
CA TRP A 18 -5.35 -5.51 10.09
C TRP A 18 -4.73 -6.39 9.03
N LEU A 19 -4.18 -7.54 9.39
CA LEU A 19 -3.63 -8.50 8.42
C LEU A 19 -4.72 -9.00 7.45
N LEU A 20 -5.94 -9.21 7.94
CA LEU A 20 -7.07 -9.57 7.09
C LEU A 20 -7.49 -8.41 6.18
N ALA A 21 -7.50 -7.17 6.69
CA ALA A 21 -7.77 -5.98 5.89
C ALA A 21 -6.72 -5.77 4.79
N LEU A 22 -5.43 -5.97 5.09
CA LEU A 22 -4.34 -5.91 4.11
C LEU A 22 -4.49 -6.99 3.03
N LEU A 23 -4.86 -8.22 3.44
CA LEU A 23 -5.14 -9.29 2.50
C LEU A 23 -6.31 -8.91 1.59
N ALA A 24 -7.43 -8.46 2.17
CA ALA A 24 -8.61 -8.05 1.42
C ALA A 24 -8.28 -6.91 0.44
N ALA A 25 -7.59 -5.86 0.90
CA ALA A 25 -7.20 -4.73 0.05
C ALA A 25 -6.32 -5.18 -1.13
N THR A 26 -5.32 -6.02 -0.88
CA THR A 26 -4.43 -6.54 -1.94
C THR A 26 -5.22 -7.34 -3.00
N VAL A 27 -6.12 -8.20 -2.55
CA VAL A 27 -6.93 -9.04 -3.45
C VAL A 27 -7.99 -8.25 -4.20
N LEU A 28 -8.69 -7.34 -3.51
CA LEU A 28 -9.75 -6.52 -4.11
C LEU A 28 -9.20 -5.55 -5.15
N VAL A 29 -8.04 -4.93 -4.89
CA VAL A 29 -7.40 -4.09 -5.91
C VAL A 29 -7.01 -4.89 -7.13
N ASN A 30 -6.36 -6.04 -6.95
CA ASN A 30 -5.98 -6.90 -8.07
C ASN A 30 -7.21 -7.35 -8.89
N ALA A 31 -8.27 -7.80 -8.20
CA ALA A 31 -9.52 -8.22 -8.83
C ALA A 31 -10.23 -7.05 -9.54
N TRP A 32 -10.26 -5.86 -8.93
CA TRP A 32 -10.86 -4.66 -9.52
C TRP A 32 -10.14 -4.24 -10.79
N THR A 33 -8.81 -4.17 -10.76
CA THR A 33 -8.03 -3.78 -11.93
C THR A 33 -8.19 -4.78 -13.08
N MET A 34 -8.29 -6.07 -12.76
CA MET A 34 -8.58 -7.09 -13.77
C MET A 34 -10.01 -6.95 -14.30
N ALA A 35 -10.99 -6.69 -13.44
CA ALA A 35 -12.38 -6.48 -13.83
C ALA A 35 -12.55 -5.27 -14.76
N ALA A 36 -11.84 -4.18 -14.45
CA ALA A 36 -11.81 -2.97 -15.27
C ALA A 36 -11.12 -3.22 -16.61
N PHE A 37 -9.99 -3.93 -16.62
CA PHE A 37 -9.32 -4.33 -17.86
C PHE A 37 -10.22 -5.20 -18.76
N LEU A 38 -10.97 -6.15 -18.19
CA LEU A 38 -11.91 -6.98 -18.95
C LEU A 38 -13.13 -6.21 -19.45
N ALA A 39 -13.48 -5.10 -18.80
CA ALA A 39 -14.59 -4.24 -19.23
C ALA A 39 -14.19 -3.40 -20.44
N ASP A 40 -12.95 -2.94 -20.53
CA ASP A 40 -12.46 -2.19 -21.68
C ASP A 40 -10.98 -2.53 -21.97
N PRO A 41 -10.73 -3.62 -22.73
CA PRO A 41 -9.36 -4.08 -23.01
C PRO A 41 -8.57 -3.11 -23.90
N GLY A 42 -9.27 -2.33 -24.75
CA GLY A 42 -8.68 -1.43 -25.74
C GLY A 42 -8.66 0.05 -25.34
N GLY A 43 -9.53 0.48 -24.42
CA GLY A 43 -9.72 1.90 -24.10
C GLY A 43 -10.67 2.63 -25.06
N ASP A 44 -11.30 1.89 -25.97
CA ASP A 44 -12.08 2.43 -27.09
C ASP A 44 -13.56 2.62 -26.72
N GLY A 45 -13.93 2.40 -25.45
CA GLY A 45 -15.31 2.55 -24.99
C GLY A 45 -16.29 1.55 -25.62
N GLY A 46 -15.80 0.37 -26.03
CA GLY A 46 -16.62 -0.70 -26.61
C GLY A 46 -17.74 -1.19 -25.68
N PRO A 47 -18.67 -2.04 -26.16
CA PRO A 47 -19.84 -2.51 -25.40
C PRO A 47 -19.46 -3.57 -24.36
N GLY A 48 -18.49 -3.24 -23.50
CA GLY A 48 -18.01 -4.07 -22.43
C GLY A 48 -19.06 -4.32 -21.35
N THR A 49 -18.90 -5.42 -20.63
CA THR A 49 -19.69 -5.72 -19.44
C THR A 49 -19.35 -4.73 -18.31
N SER A 50 -20.32 -4.45 -17.43
CA SER A 50 -20.07 -3.61 -16.25
C SER A 50 -18.87 -4.15 -15.45
N PRO A 51 -17.90 -3.29 -15.06
CA PRO A 51 -16.76 -3.71 -14.25
C PRO A 51 -17.18 -4.33 -12.92
N LEU A 52 -18.37 -3.97 -12.40
CA LEU A 52 -18.94 -4.62 -11.22
C LEU A 52 -19.32 -6.08 -11.48
N ASN A 53 -19.88 -6.41 -12.65
CA ASN A 53 -20.20 -7.79 -13.02
C ASN A 53 -18.93 -8.63 -13.16
N ASN A 54 -17.90 -8.07 -13.80
CA ASN A 54 -16.61 -8.73 -13.94
C ASN A 54 -15.94 -8.95 -12.58
N LEU A 55 -16.07 -7.99 -11.65
CA LEU A 55 -15.57 -8.15 -10.29
C LEU A 55 -16.27 -9.31 -9.58
N VAL A 56 -17.61 -9.39 -9.64
CA VAL A 56 -18.37 -10.49 -9.04
C VAL A 56 -17.93 -11.85 -9.62
N MET A 57 -17.71 -11.90 -10.94
CA MET A 57 -17.21 -13.09 -11.62
C MET A 57 -15.83 -13.53 -11.11
N LEU A 58 -14.93 -12.59 -10.80
CA LEU A 58 -13.59 -12.89 -10.29
C LEU A 58 -13.60 -13.28 -8.80
N LEU A 59 -14.50 -12.71 -8.00
CA LEU A 59 -14.59 -12.99 -6.56
C LEU A 59 -15.26 -14.34 -6.24
N GLY A 60 -16.31 -14.70 -6.97
CA GLY A 60 -17.15 -15.88 -6.70
C GLY A 60 -16.42 -17.24 -6.65
N PRO A 61 -15.55 -17.56 -7.62
CA PRO A 61 -14.86 -18.85 -7.69
C PRO A 61 -14.01 -19.19 -6.47
N GLY A 62 -13.39 -18.19 -5.82
CA GLY A 62 -12.57 -18.43 -4.63
C GLY A 62 -13.39 -18.94 -3.44
N LEU A 63 -14.58 -18.38 -3.23
CA LEU A 63 -15.52 -18.85 -2.21
C LEU A 63 -16.08 -20.23 -2.57
N ALA A 64 -16.50 -20.42 -3.82
CA ALA A 64 -17.02 -21.70 -4.31
C ALA A 64 -16.00 -22.83 -4.11
N LEU A 65 -14.74 -22.60 -4.49
CA LEU A 65 -13.66 -23.57 -4.34
C LEU A 65 -13.38 -23.89 -2.87
N HIS A 66 -13.37 -22.89 -1.99
CA HIS A 66 -13.24 -23.11 -0.55
C HIS A 66 -14.36 -24.02 0.00
N VAL A 67 -15.61 -23.73 -0.36
CA VAL A 67 -16.78 -24.51 0.06
C VAL A 67 -16.72 -25.94 -0.49
N MET A 68 -16.35 -26.11 -1.77
CA MET A 68 -16.20 -27.43 -2.40
C MET A 68 -15.12 -28.28 -1.70
N ILE A 69 -13.94 -27.71 -1.44
CA ILE A 69 -12.86 -28.40 -0.73
C ILE A 69 -13.30 -28.76 0.71
N GLY A 70 -13.98 -27.85 1.40
CA GLY A 70 -14.51 -28.09 2.75
C GLY A 70 -15.51 -29.25 2.76
N ARG A 71 -16.48 -29.25 1.83
CA ARG A 71 -17.47 -30.32 1.67
C ARG A 71 -16.83 -31.67 1.32
N ALA A 72 -15.85 -31.67 0.42
CA ALA A 72 -15.14 -32.88 0.04
C ALA A 72 -14.40 -33.51 1.25
N ARG A 73 -13.75 -32.68 2.07
CA ARG A 73 -13.09 -33.14 3.31
C ARG A 73 -14.09 -33.64 4.35
N ALA A 74 -15.19 -32.93 4.55
CA ALA A 74 -16.24 -33.35 5.49
C ALA A 74 -16.85 -34.70 5.08
N ARG A 75 -17.22 -34.87 3.80
CA ARG A 75 -17.76 -36.14 3.25
C ARG A 75 -16.80 -37.32 3.40
N ARG A 76 -15.50 -37.05 3.32
CA ARG A 76 -14.46 -38.07 3.45
C ARG A 76 -14.19 -38.49 4.90
N SER A 77 -14.65 -37.70 5.87
CA SER A 77 -14.50 -37.99 7.30
C SER A 77 -15.71 -38.79 7.84
N VAL A 78 -15.46 -39.69 8.79
CA VAL A 78 -16.47 -40.57 9.39
C VAL A 78 -16.77 -40.10 10.83
N PRO A 79 -18.03 -40.10 11.31
CA PRO A 79 -18.34 -39.78 12.71
C PRO A 79 -17.53 -40.65 13.67
N LEU A 80 -16.97 -40.07 14.74
CA LEU A 80 -16.08 -40.80 15.64
C LEU A 80 -16.74 -42.04 16.27
N ALA A 81 -18.05 -41.99 16.53
CA ALA A 81 -18.84 -43.07 17.10
C ALA A 81 -18.83 -44.37 16.25
N GLU A 82 -18.65 -44.24 14.94
CA GLU A 82 -18.64 -45.36 13.98
C GLU A 82 -17.22 -45.94 13.79
N THR A 83 -16.25 -45.51 14.59
CA THR A 83 -14.84 -45.87 14.40
C THR A 83 -14.31 -46.73 15.55
N PRO A 84 -13.16 -47.42 15.37
CA PRO A 84 -12.49 -48.13 16.46
C PRO A 84 -12.08 -47.24 17.64
N PHE A 85 -12.05 -45.91 17.44
CA PHE A 85 -11.68 -44.92 18.45
C PHE A 85 -12.91 -44.34 19.19
N ARG A 86 -14.07 -45.00 19.15
CA ARG A 86 -15.30 -44.55 19.82
C ARG A 86 -15.11 -44.25 21.31
N ASP A 87 -14.20 -44.94 21.99
CA ASP A 87 -13.95 -44.74 23.42
C ASP A 87 -13.31 -43.37 23.72
N ALA A 88 -12.62 -42.77 22.73
CA ALA A 88 -12.10 -41.41 22.84
C ALA A 88 -13.22 -40.35 22.82
N ALA A 89 -14.44 -40.70 22.37
CA ALA A 89 -15.54 -39.75 22.27
C ALA A 89 -15.94 -39.17 23.63
N LYS A 90 -15.86 -39.96 24.71
CA LYS A 90 -16.14 -39.47 26.06
C LYS A 90 -15.13 -38.40 26.50
N VAL A 91 -13.84 -38.68 26.35
CA VAL A 91 -12.77 -37.74 26.72
C VAL A 91 -12.87 -36.45 25.90
N ILE A 92 -13.15 -36.55 24.60
CA ILE A 92 -13.33 -35.37 23.75
C ILE A 92 -14.61 -34.61 24.13
N GLY A 93 -15.70 -35.31 24.44
CA GLY A 93 -16.94 -34.72 24.93
C GLY A 93 -16.73 -33.87 26.17
N ASP A 94 -16.04 -34.42 27.18
CA ASP A 94 -15.71 -33.71 28.42
C ASP A 94 -14.90 -32.42 28.13
N LEU A 95 -13.97 -32.47 27.17
CA LEU A 95 -13.18 -31.29 26.77
C LEU A 95 -14.01 -30.26 25.98
N VAL A 96 -14.94 -30.72 25.14
CA VAL A 96 -15.88 -29.85 24.40
C VAL A 96 -16.80 -29.12 25.38
N ASP A 97 -17.31 -29.83 26.39
CA ASP A 97 -18.17 -29.26 27.42
C ASP A 97 -17.41 -28.22 28.26
N GLN A 98 -16.17 -28.54 28.66
CA GLN A 98 -15.27 -27.60 29.35
C GLN A 98 -14.96 -26.34 28.53
N ALA A 99 -14.92 -26.46 27.20
CA ALA A 99 -14.64 -25.31 26.33
C ALA A 99 -15.81 -24.31 26.25
N ALA A 100 -17.00 -24.68 26.73
CA ALA A 100 -18.19 -23.83 26.79
C ALA A 100 -18.49 -23.11 25.45
N LEU A 101 -18.50 -23.88 24.36
CA LEU A 101 -18.69 -23.38 23.00
C LEU A 101 -20.16 -23.05 22.73
N THR A 102 -20.42 -21.97 21.99
CA THR A 102 -21.78 -21.62 21.53
C THR A 102 -22.38 -22.69 20.62
N HIS A 103 -21.54 -23.26 19.75
CA HIS A 103 -21.91 -24.34 18.85
C HIS A 103 -20.90 -25.49 19.01
N PRO A 104 -21.29 -26.61 19.66
CA PRO A 104 -20.38 -27.73 19.86
C PRO A 104 -20.06 -28.41 18.51
N PRO A 105 -18.79 -28.81 18.28
CA PRO A 105 -18.40 -29.43 17.03
C PRO A 105 -18.81 -30.90 16.95
N GLN A 106 -19.13 -31.36 15.74
CA GLN A 106 -19.23 -32.78 15.46
C GLN A 106 -17.83 -33.38 15.33
N VAL A 107 -17.52 -34.39 16.13
CA VAL A 107 -16.20 -35.05 16.15
C VAL A 107 -16.14 -36.13 15.07
N ARG A 108 -15.15 -36.04 14.19
CA ARG A 108 -15.00 -36.91 13.02
C ARG A 108 -13.56 -37.39 12.84
N LEU A 109 -13.39 -38.55 12.22
CA LEU A 109 -12.10 -39.15 11.87
C LEU A 109 -11.82 -38.96 10.37
N ASP A 110 -10.65 -38.41 10.01
CA ASP A 110 -10.10 -38.49 8.65
C ASP A 110 -8.89 -39.43 8.62
N ARG A 111 -9.02 -40.55 7.89
CA ARG A 111 -7.96 -41.56 7.74
C ARG A 111 -6.64 -41.05 7.13
N LYS A 112 -6.63 -39.92 6.39
CA LYS A 112 -5.39 -39.32 5.81
C LYS A 112 -4.81 -38.20 6.68
N ALA A 113 -5.42 -37.87 7.81
CA ALA A 113 -4.94 -36.76 8.63
C ALA A 113 -3.65 -37.10 9.42
N GLY A 114 -3.33 -38.39 9.66
CA GLY A 114 -2.15 -38.82 10.42
C GLY A 114 -2.22 -38.36 11.88
N ALA A 115 -1.16 -37.76 12.42
CA ALA A 115 -1.11 -37.19 13.78
C ALA A 115 -1.74 -35.78 13.92
N ARG A 116 -2.55 -35.33 12.94
CA ARG A 116 -3.12 -33.97 12.94
C ARG A 116 -4.55 -33.94 13.46
N GLY A 117 -4.88 -32.86 14.16
CA GLY A 117 -6.24 -32.40 14.39
C GLY A 117 -6.44 -31.06 13.67
N PHE A 118 -7.66 -30.77 13.24
CA PHE A 118 -8.03 -29.45 12.73
C PHE A 118 -9.55 -29.25 12.74
N VAL A 119 -9.97 -28.00 12.75
CA VAL A 119 -11.38 -27.62 12.69
C VAL A 119 -11.80 -27.23 11.27
N LEU A 120 -13.00 -27.64 10.85
CA LEU A 120 -13.66 -27.24 9.59
C LEU A 120 -15.15 -26.93 9.82
N GLY A 121 -15.84 -26.55 8.75
CA GLY A 121 -17.30 -26.38 8.74
C GLY A 121 -17.73 -24.92 8.70
N VAL A 122 -19.01 -24.70 8.98
CA VAL A 122 -19.61 -23.37 9.12
C VAL A 122 -19.77 -23.03 10.59
N VAL A 123 -19.89 -21.75 10.91
CA VAL A 123 -19.93 -21.24 12.30
C VAL A 123 -20.98 -21.97 13.16
N ASN A 124 -22.16 -22.24 12.60
CA ASN A 124 -23.29 -22.85 13.33
C ASN A 124 -23.24 -24.39 13.36
N ASN A 125 -22.36 -25.02 12.58
CA ASN A 125 -22.21 -26.47 12.54
C ASN A 125 -20.73 -26.83 12.30
N PRO A 126 -19.87 -26.65 13.32
CA PRO A 126 -18.45 -26.93 13.19
C PRO A 126 -18.14 -28.43 13.21
N TYR A 127 -17.03 -28.80 12.58
CA TYR A 127 -16.47 -30.15 12.59
C TYR A 127 -15.10 -30.13 13.25
N LEU A 128 -14.87 -31.05 14.20
CA LEU A 128 -13.53 -31.35 14.74
C LEU A 128 -13.02 -32.61 14.06
N ILE A 129 -12.07 -32.47 13.15
CA ILE A 129 -11.50 -33.58 12.40
C ILE A 129 -10.18 -34.02 13.04
N LEU A 130 -10.11 -35.30 13.38
CA LEU A 130 -8.95 -35.90 14.02
C LEU A 130 -8.39 -37.03 13.15
N GLY A 131 -7.08 -37.19 13.16
CA GLY A 131 -6.41 -38.31 12.53
C GLY A 131 -6.20 -39.50 13.47
N PRO A 132 -5.97 -40.70 12.91
CA PRO A 132 -5.90 -41.95 13.68
C PRO A 132 -4.69 -42.00 14.63
N GLU A 133 -3.54 -41.45 14.21
CA GLU A 133 -2.33 -41.43 15.06
C GLU A 133 -2.54 -40.53 16.29
N LEU A 134 -3.21 -39.38 16.12
CA LEU A 134 -3.56 -38.49 17.23
C LEU A 134 -4.54 -39.16 18.20
N LEU A 135 -5.59 -39.80 17.67
CA LEU A 135 -6.57 -40.52 18.49
C LEU A 135 -5.97 -41.70 19.25
N SER A 136 -4.96 -42.37 18.68
CA SER A 136 -4.26 -43.46 19.36
C SER A 136 -3.62 -43.01 20.69
N LEU A 137 -3.19 -41.76 20.79
CA LEU A 137 -2.55 -41.21 22.01
C LEU A 137 -3.52 -41.14 23.20
N CYS A 138 -4.84 -41.05 22.94
CA CYS A 138 -5.86 -41.02 23.99
C CYS A 138 -5.84 -42.30 24.85
N GLY A 139 -5.55 -43.46 24.24
CA GLY A 139 -5.54 -44.75 24.92
C GLY A 139 -4.23 -45.10 25.64
N MET A 140 -3.15 -44.35 25.39
CA MET A 140 -1.79 -44.71 25.88
C MET A 140 -1.48 -44.23 27.31
N GLY A 141 -2.38 -43.48 27.96
CA GLY A 141 -2.22 -42.99 29.33
C GLY A 141 -1.05 -42.00 29.54
N GLY A 142 -0.93 -41.48 30.77
CA GLY A 142 0.19 -40.63 31.20
C GLY A 142 0.44 -39.40 30.31
N GLN A 143 1.72 -39.15 29.98
CA GLN A 143 2.15 -37.98 29.21
C GLN A 143 1.56 -37.95 27.78
N ARG A 144 1.35 -39.11 27.15
CA ARG A 144 0.81 -39.17 25.78
C ARG A 144 -0.65 -38.75 25.71
N ARG A 145 -1.46 -39.17 26.70
CA ARG A 145 -2.83 -38.68 26.85
C ARG A 145 -2.86 -37.17 27.12
N ALA A 146 -1.95 -36.67 27.96
CA ALA A 146 -1.87 -35.23 28.24
C ALA A 146 -1.57 -34.42 26.95
N VAL A 147 -0.66 -34.92 26.10
CA VAL A 147 -0.37 -34.33 24.78
C VAL A 147 -1.61 -34.33 23.88
N PHE A 148 -2.36 -35.44 23.84
CA PHE A 148 -3.62 -35.52 23.11
C PHE A 148 -4.61 -34.44 23.57
N GLU A 149 -4.89 -34.36 24.88
CA GLU A 149 -5.83 -33.39 25.41
C GLU A 149 -5.37 -31.95 25.16
N ALA A 150 -4.07 -31.67 25.21
CA ALA A 150 -3.51 -30.35 24.89
C ALA A 150 -3.76 -29.95 23.42
N VAL A 151 -3.59 -30.89 22.48
CA VAL A 151 -3.90 -30.65 21.06
C VAL A 151 -5.40 -30.39 20.88
N ILE A 152 -6.28 -31.17 21.54
CA ILE A 152 -7.73 -30.94 21.45
C ILE A 152 -8.10 -29.56 22.01
N ARG A 153 -7.56 -29.16 23.17
CA ARG A 153 -7.81 -27.82 23.73
C ARG A 153 -7.34 -26.69 22.80
N HIS A 154 -6.24 -26.89 22.07
CA HIS A 154 -5.79 -25.95 21.03
C HIS A 154 -6.81 -25.83 19.89
N GLU A 155 -7.32 -26.94 19.36
CA GLU A 155 -8.35 -26.91 18.31
C GLU A 155 -9.67 -26.28 18.80
N LEU A 156 -10.09 -26.58 20.04
CA LEU A 156 -11.27 -25.96 20.64
C LEU A 156 -11.07 -24.46 20.91
N ALA A 157 -9.84 -24.01 21.17
CA ALA A 157 -9.53 -22.59 21.31
C ALA A 157 -9.81 -21.81 20.02
N HIS A 158 -9.62 -22.43 18.85
CA HIS A 158 -10.02 -21.83 17.58
C HIS A 158 -11.54 -21.63 17.50
N LEU A 159 -12.32 -22.65 17.88
CA LEU A 159 -13.79 -22.55 17.90
C LEU A 159 -14.28 -21.47 18.86
N ARG A 160 -13.72 -21.44 20.08
CA ARG A 160 -14.08 -20.44 21.10
C ARG A 160 -13.80 -19.00 20.65
N ALA A 161 -12.83 -18.80 19.75
CA ALA A 161 -12.54 -17.49 19.15
C ALA A 161 -13.58 -17.02 18.12
N GLY A 162 -14.38 -17.95 17.61
CA GLY A 162 -15.01 -17.81 16.31
C GLY A 162 -14.00 -17.77 15.17
N ASP A 163 -12.95 -18.60 15.21
CA ASP A 163 -11.87 -18.50 14.21
C ASP A 163 -12.29 -18.94 12.80
N LEU A 164 -13.33 -19.77 12.70
CA LEU A 164 -13.86 -20.30 11.45
C LEU A 164 -14.26 -19.22 10.46
N ARG A 165 -15.01 -18.19 10.88
CA ARG A 165 -15.46 -17.11 9.97
C ARG A 165 -14.29 -16.42 9.28
N TRP A 166 -13.24 -16.14 10.05
CA TRP A 166 -12.07 -15.43 9.54
C TRP A 166 -11.18 -16.34 8.69
N TYR A 167 -11.08 -17.63 9.02
CA TYR A 167 -10.41 -18.61 8.17
C TYR A 167 -11.11 -18.79 6.83
N THR A 168 -12.44 -18.82 6.82
CA THR A 168 -13.23 -18.85 5.59
C THR A 168 -12.94 -17.62 4.72
N ILE A 169 -13.00 -16.41 5.30
CA ILE A 169 -12.72 -15.16 4.56
C ILE A 169 -11.29 -15.17 4.01
N ALA A 170 -10.29 -15.41 4.86
CA ALA A 170 -8.88 -15.39 4.43
C ALA A 170 -8.58 -16.46 3.36
N THR A 171 -9.18 -17.64 3.48
CA THR A 171 -9.00 -18.72 2.50
C THR A 171 -9.70 -18.40 1.18
N ALA A 172 -10.92 -17.85 1.23
CA ALA A 172 -11.64 -17.41 0.05
C ALA A 172 -10.84 -16.33 -0.70
N LEU A 173 -10.37 -15.29 -0.01
CA LEU A 173 -9.54 -14.23 -0.60
C LEU A 173 -8.29 -14.77 -1.29
N ARG A 174 -7.58 -15.73 -0.67
CA ARG A 174 -6.39 -16.33 -1.28
C ARG A 174 -6.70 -17.11 -2.55
N PHE A 175 -7.79 -17.88 -2.56
CA PHE A 175 -8.21 -18.60 -3.78
C PHE A 175 -8.71 -17.63 -4.86
N THR A 176 -9.45 -16.59 -4.48
CA THR A 176 -9.86 -15.51 -5.37
C THR A 176 -8.66 -14.83 -6.01
N ASN A 177 -7.61 -14.55 -5.25
CA ASN A 177 -6.39 -13.93 -5.78
C ASN A 177 -5.67 -14.83 -6.78
N ALA A 178 -5.53 -16.13 -6.46
CA ALA A 178 -4.93 -17.09 -7.37
C ALA A 178 -5.74 -17.24 -8.67
N PHE A 179 -7.07 -17.25 -8.56
CA PHE A 179 -7.97 -17.32 -9.70
C PHE A 179 -7.89 -16.06 -10.57
N SER A 180 -7.90 -14.87 -9.93
CA SER A 180 -7.76 -13.58 -10.65
C SER A 180 -6.42 -13.49 -11.36
N ALA A 181 -5.34 -13.97 -10.74
CA ALA A 181 -4.02 -14.02 -11.37
C ALA A 181 -3.94 -14.99 -12.55
N LEU A 182 -4.63 -16.14 -12.50
CA LEU A 182 -4.72 -17.06 -13.64
C LEU A 182 -5.39 -16.38 -14.84
N TRP A 183 -6.49 -15.66 -14.59
CA TRP A 183 -7.16 -14.85 -15.62
C TRP A 183 -6.26 -13.74 -16.16
N ALA A 184 -5.50 -13.08 -15.30
CA ALA A 184 -4.54 -12.07 -15.70
C ALA A 184 -3.45 -12.61 -16.62
N VAL A 185 -2.90 -13.78 -16.29
CA VAL A 185 -1.91 -14.46 -17.13
C VAL A 185 -2.52 -14.80 -18.49
N PHE A 186 -3.76 -15.30 -18.52
CA PHE A 186 -4.48 -15.57 -19.76
C PHE A 186 -4.65 -14.31 -20.61
N ALA A 187 -5.11 -13.20 -20.02
CA ALA A 187 -5.28 -11.92 -20.70
C ALA A 187 -3.96 -11.39 -21.27
N VAL A 188 -2.88 -11.41 -20.48
CA VAL A 188 -1.54 -11.00 -20.93
C VAL A 188 -1.04 -11.92 -22.06
N THR A 189 -1.31 -13.22 -21.99
CA THR A 189 -0.93 -14.15 -23.07
C THR A 189 -1.69 -13.87 -24.36
N LEU A 190 -2.98 -13.53 -24.29
CA LEU A 190 -3.75 -13.10 -25.46
C LEU A 190 -3.20 -11.81 -26.07
N SER A 191 -2.82 -10.83 -25.24
CA SER A 191 -2.23 -9.57 -25.76
C SER A 191 -0.96 -9.80 -26.58
N LEU A 192 -0.15 -10.81 -26.22
CA LEU A 192 1.01 -11.22 -27.01
C LEU A 192 0.59 -11.95 -28.29
N ALA A 193 -0.41 -12.82 -28.21
CA ALA A 193 -0.89 -13.60 -29.35
C ALA A 193 -1.55 -12.74 -30.45
N TYR A 194 -2.05 -11.56 -30.09
CA TYR A 194 -2.69 -10.61 -31.00
C TYR A 194 -1.82 -9.37 -31.32
N ASP A 195 -0.52 -9.43 -31.05
CA ASP A 195 0.45 -8.33 -31.29
C ASP A 195 0.06 -6.97 -30.65
N GLN A 196 -0.74 -7.01 -29.58
CA GLN A 196 -1.15 -5.81 -28.82
C GLN A 196 -0.11 -5.39 -27.77
N ALA A 197 0.86 -6.27 -27.46
CA ALA A 197 1.91 -6.00 -26.48
C ALA A 197 3.25 -6.62 -26.90
N THR A 198 4.34 -5.93 -26.58
CA THR A 198 5.71 -6.45 -26.76
C THR A 198 6.05 -7.49 -25.69
N GLY A 199 7.01 -8.38 -25.99
CA GLY A 199 7.49 -9.38 -25.03
C GLY A 199 8.01 -8.77 -23.71
N GLY A 200 8.59 -7.56 -23.76
CA GLY A 200 9.02 -6.82 -22.57
C GLY A 200 7.86 -6.37 -21.68
N GLN A 201 6.79 -5.85 -22.27
CA GLN A 201 5.57 -5.46 -21.55
C GLN A 201 4.88 -6.66 -20.92
N VAL A 202 4.89 -7.81 -21.60
CA VAL A 202 4.37 -9.08 -21.08
C VAL A 202 5.20 -9.56 -19.88
N ALA A 203 6.52 -9.53 -19.98
CA ALA A 203 7.40 -9.93 -18.88
C ALA A 203 7.22 -9.04 -17.64
N ASP A 204 7.14 -7.72 -17.80
CA ASP A 204 6.86 -6.77 -16.71
C ASP A 204 5.50 -7.09 -16.05
N SER A 205 4.45 -7.26 -16.87
CA SER A 205 3.11 -7.62 -16.43
C SER A 205 3.07 -8.90 -15.60
N LEU A 206 3.74 -9.96 -16.06
CA LEU A 206 3.82 -11.24 -15.36
C LEU A 206 4.57 -11.11 -14.03
N MET A 207 5.68 -10.36 -13.99
CA MET A 207 6.45 -10.13 -12.76
C MET A 207 5.61 -9.39 -11.69
N ARG A 208 4.84 -8.39 -12.09
CA ARG A 208 3.91 -7.68 -11.20
C ARG A 208 2.83 -8.60 -10.65
N LEU A 209 2.21 -9.42 -11.52
CA LEU A 209 1.20 -10.39 -11.12
C LEU A 209 1.74 -11.43 -10.14
N ILE A 210 2.93 -11.99 -10.42
CA ILE A 210 3.60 -12.92 -9.50
C ILE A 210 3.85 -12.24 -8.16
N GLY A 211 4.35 -11.01 -8.16
CA GLY A 211 4.58 -10.24 -6.94
C GLY A 211 3.32 -9.98 -6.12
N LEU A 212 2.19 -9.64 -6.76
CA LEU A 212 0.89 -9.47 -6.09
C LEU A 212 0.37 -10.78 -5.49
N VAL A 213 0.52 -11.90 -6.20
CA VAL A 213 0.15 -13.23 -5.70
C VAL A 213 0.99 -13.60 -4.48
N LEU A 214 2.31 -13.39 -4.57
CA LEU A 214 3.22 -13.64 -3.46
C LEU A 214 2.90 -12.75 -2.26
N LEU A 215 2.64 -11.46 -2.48
CA LEU A 215 2.28 -10.52 -1.42
C LEU A 215 1.05 -10.99 -0.65
N ALA A 216 -0.05 -11.29 -1.35
CA ALA A 216 -1.28 -11.80 -0.72
C ALA A 216 -1.04 -13.13 0.02
N GLU A 217 -0.24 -14.04 -0.54
CA GLU A 217 0.06 -15.32 0.08
C GLU A 217 0.92 -15.16 1.35
N LEU A 218 1.89 -14.24 1.35
CA LEU A 218 2.71 -13.93 2.53
C LEU A 218 1.87 -13.26 3.64
N ILE A 219 0.95 -12.36 3.29
CA ILE A 219 0.00 -11.75 4.24
C ILE A 219 -0.90 -12.84 4.83
N GLY A 220 -1.51 -13.68 3.98
CA GLY A 220 -2.38 -14.77 4.40
C GLY A 220 -1.69 -15.79 5.31
N ARG A 221 -0.43 -16.16 5.01
CA ARG A 221 0.37 -17.04 5.88
C ARG A 221 0.73 -16.38 7.20
N THR A 222 1.03 -15.08 7.20
CA THR A 222 1.30 -14.32 8.43
C THR A 222 0.06 -14.25 9.31
N PHE A 223 -1.11 -13.98 8.73
CA PHE A 223 -2.41 -14.01 9.41
C PHE A 223 -2.67 -15.36 10.09
N LEU A 224 -2.43 -16.48 9.40
CA LEU A 224 -2.60 -17.81 9.97
C LEU A 224 -1.63 -18.03 11.14
N ARG A 225 -0.33 -17.73 10.99
CA ARG A 225 0.66 -17.90 12.07
C ARG A 225 0.31 -17.11 13.34
N VAL A 226 -0.13 -15.87 13.21
CA VAL A 226 -0.52 -15.04 14.37
C VAL A 226 -1.70 -15.66 15.13
N ARG A 227 -2.63 -16.31 14.43
CA ARG A 227 -3.79 -16.95 15.05
C ARG A 227 -3.45 -18.24 15.76
N GLU A 228 -2.51 -19.01 15.24
CA GLU A 228 -1.94 -20.18 15.93
C GLU A 228 -1.32 -19.77 17.28
N HIS A 229 -0.59 -18.66 17.31
CA HIS A 229 -0.04 -18.11 18.56
C HIS A 229 -1.13 -17.73 19.58
N HIS A 230 -2.23 -17.13 19.11
CA HIS A 230 -3.36 -16.82 19.99
C HIS A 230 -4.14 -18.06 20.43
N ALA A 231 -4.19 -19.13 19.64
CA ALA A 231 -4.77 -20.39 20.05
C ALA A 231 -3.91 -21.11 21.08
N ASP A 232 -2.58 -21.11 20.91
CA ASP A 232 -1.62 -21.64 21.87
C ASP A 232 -1.75 -20.99 23.25
N LEU A 233 -1.81 -19.66 23.31
CA LEU A 233 -2.00 -18.94 24.57
C LEU A 233 -3.31 -19.31 25.28
N ARG A 234 -4.39 -19.46 24.52
CA ARG A 234 -5.71 -19.81 25.08
C ARG A 234 -5.77 -21.25 25.55
N ALA A 235 -5.15 -22.16 24.83
CA ALA A 235 -5.01 -23.55 25.27
C ALA A 235 -4.16 -23.66 26.54
N ALA A 236 -3.13 -22.81 26.67
CA ALA A 236 -2.22 -22.80 27.81
C ALA A 236 -2.87 -22.38 29.14
N GLU A 237 -4.06 -21.74 29.13
CA GLU A 237 -4.84 -21.42 30.34
C GLU A 237 -5.17 -22.67 31.18
N SER A 238 -5.24 -23.83 30.53
CA SER A 238 -5.52 -25.12 31.17
C SER A 238 -4.27 -25.90 31.60
N GLY A 239 -3.06 -25.44 31.25
CA GLY A 239 -1.80 -26.10 31.61
C GLY A 239 -0.68 -25.92 30.56
N THR A 240 0.31 -25.08 30.86
CA THR A 240 1.37 -24.69 29.91
C THR A 240 2.41 -25.79 29.66
N ALA A 241 2.81 -26.55 30.70
CA ALA A 241 3.90 -27.53 30.60
C ALA A 241 3.60 -28.68 29.62
N VAL A 242 2.36 -29.17 29.62
CA VAL A 242 1.89 -30.24 28.73
C VAL A 242 1.84 -29.76 27.28
N LEU A 243 1.40 -28.52 27.06
CA LEU A 243 1.34 -27.93 25.72
C LEU A 243 2.75 -27.69 25.15
N ILE A 244 3.72 -27.27 25.97
CA ILE A 244 5.13 -27.17 25.56
C ILE A 244 5.63 -28.54 25.09
N ALA A 245 5.39 -29.60 25.87
CA ALA A 245 5.78 -30.96 25.49
C ALA A 245 5.12 -31.43 24.18
N ALA A 246 3.87 -31.05 23.94
CA ALA A 246 3.14 -31.38 22.70
C ALA A 246 3.70 -30.68 21.46
N VAL A 247 4.33 -29.50 21.63
CA VAL A 247 4.70 -28.62 20.52
C VAL A 247 6.21 -28.55 20.25
N ALA A 248 7.03 -28.94 21.23
CA ALA A 248 8.49 -28.91 21.14
C ALA A 248 9.08 -29.79 20.01
N GLY A 249 8.35 -30.79 19.52
CA GLY A 249 8.81 -31.70 18.46
C GLY A 249 8.77 -31.13 17.03
N GLY A 250 8.32 -29.88 16.82
CA GLY A 250 8.23 -29.28 15.49
C GLY A 250 9.59 -28.99 14.86
N SER A 251 9.79 -29.43 13.61
CA SER A 251 11.03 -29.14 12.87
C SER A 251 11.19 -27.63 12.63
N ASP A 252 12.39 -27.12 12.94
CA ASP A 252 12.76 -25.76 12.61
C ASP A 252 13.32 -25.66 11.21
N VAL A 253 12.96 -24.58 10.52
CA VAL A 253 13.44 -24.27 9.17
C VAL A 253 14.16 -22.92 9.18
N PRO A 254 15.08 -22.68 8.24
CA PRO A 254 15.77 -21.39 8.11
C PRO A 254 14.78 -20.23 8.00
N ALA A 255 15.17 -19.06 8.50
CA ALA A 255 14.32 -17.86 8.61
C ALA A 255 13.57 -17.53 7.30
N ALA A 256 14.23 -17.61 6.14
CA ALA A 256 13.61 -17.36 4.84
C ALA A 256 12.45 -18.33 4.51
N ARG A 257 12.56 -19.61 4.90
CA ARG A 257 11.49 -20.60 4.69
C ARG A 257 10.38 -20.51 5.74
N GLN A 258 10.61 -19.84 6.87
CA GLN A 258 9.56 -19.62 7.88
C GLN A 258 8.41 -18.76 7.34
N TRP A 259 8.72 -17.78 6.48
CA TRP A 259 7.73 -16.95 5.80
C TRP A 259 6.74 -17.76 4.96
N LEU A 260 7.20 -18.89 4.42
CA LEU A 260 6.41 -19.77 3.59
C LEU A 260 5.59 -20.80 4.40
N ARG A 261 5.73 -20.88 5.73
CA ARG A 261 4.95 -21.83 6.54
C ARG A 261 3.58 -21.30 6.91
N ARG A 262 2.59 -22.20 6.94
CA ARG A 262 1.22 -21.93 7.43
C ARG A 262 1.13 -21.98 8.97
N HIS A 263 1.93 -22.83 9.60
CA HIS A 263 2.02 -22.95 11.06
C HIS A 263 3.40 -22.52 11.55
N PRO A 264 3.49 -21.86 12.71
CA PRO A 264 4.76 -21.51 13.32
C PRO A 264 5.60 -22.75 13.65
N GLY A 265 6.92 -22.58 13.73
CA GLY A 265 7.85 -23.64 14.14
C GLY A 265 7.70 -24.02 15.62
N GLY A 266 8.22 -25.20 16.00
CA GLY A 266 8.14 -25.68 17.38
C GLY A 266 8.78 -24.71 18.37
N ARG A 267 9.99 -24.22 18.08
CA ARG A 267 10.68 -23.23 18.95
C ARG A 267 9.89 -21.94 19.11
N ALA A 268 9.29 -21.43 18.04
CA ALA A 268 8.52 -20.18 18.09
C ALA A 268 7.27 -20.32 18.98
N ARG A 269 6.60 -21.47 18.93
CA ARG A 269 5.44 -21.76 19.78
C ARG A 269 5.85 -21.95 21.24
N VAL A 270 6.95 -22.67 21.52
CA VAL A 270 7.50 -22.83 22.87
C VAL A 270 7.88 -21.47 23.48
N ALA A 271 8.57 -20.61 22.73
CA ALA A 271 8.99 -19.29 23.20
C ALA A 271 7.80 -18.42 23.67
N ILE A 272 6.66 -18.51 22.98
CA ILE A 272 5.44 -17.78 23.34
C ILE A 272 4.80 -18.34 24.62
N LEU A 273 4.86 -19.65 24.81
CA LEU A 273 4.34 -20.31 26.01
C LEU A 273 5.20 -20.03 27.24
N GLU A 274 6.52 -19.93 27.07
CA GLU A 274 7.46 -19.58 28.14
C GLU A 274 7.39 -18.08 28.51
N LYS A 275 7.33 -17.21 27.49
CA LYS A 275 7.28 -15.75 27.64
C LYS A 275 6.10 -15.20 26.84
N SER A 276 4.96 -14.99 27.51
CA SER A 276 3.75 -14.47 26.85
C SER A 276 3.95 -13.11 26.15
N GLY A 277 4.93 -12.31 26.61
CA GLY A 277 5.34 -11.05 25.98
C GLY A 277 5.86 -11.21 24.54
N VAL A 278 6.30 -12.40 24.13
CA VAL A 278 6.73 -12.71 22.75
C VAL A 278 5.57 -12.56 21.76
N VAL A 279 4.32 -12.66 22.19
CA VAL A 279 3.15 -12.42 21.31
C VAL A 279 3.07 -10.98 20.82
N PHE A 280 3.79 -10.05 21.43
CA PHE A 280 3.93 -8.67 20.96
C PHE A 280 5.07 -8.49 19.94
N ALA A 281 5.79 -9.56 19.58
CA ALA A 281 6.85 -9.52 18.57
C ALA A 281 6.27 -9.33 17.16
N SER A 282 5.89 -8.10 16.85
CA SER A 282 5.58 -7.67 15.49
C SER A 282 6.89 -7.40 14.76
N GLY A 283 7.28 -8.32 13.87
CA GLY A 283 8.53 -8.20 13.14
C GLY A 283 8.49 -7.08 12.08
N PRO A 284 9.65 -6.55 11.65
CA PRO A 284 9.73 -5.58 10.54
C PRO A 284 9.10 -6.13 9.26
N GLY A 285 9.05 -7.46 9.11
CA GLY A 285 8.37 -8.12 8.01
C GLY A 285 6.87 -7.83 7.89
N GLN A 286 6.13 -7.68 8.99
CA GLN A 286 4.71 -7.31 8.91
C GLN A 286 4.55 -5.88 8.39
N LEU A 287 5.42 -4.96 8.84
CA LEU A 287 5.45 -3.58 8.35
C LEU A 287 5.77 -3.53 6.86
N PHE A 288 6.73 -4.33 6.40
CA PHE A 288 7.02 -4.49 4.98
C PHE A 288 5.79 -4.91 4.17
N LEU A 289 5.04 -5.91 4.62
CA LEU A 289 3.84 -6.37 3.91
C LEU A 289 2.77 -5.27 3.84
N GLY A 290 2.50 -4.57 4.96
CA GLY A 290 1.54 -3.47 4.97
C GLY A 290 1.97 -2.29 4.09
N ALA A 291 3.26 -1.95 4.11
CA ALA A 291 3.86 -0.93 3.26
C ALA A 291 3.81 -1.30 1.77
N ALA A 292 4.03 -2.58 1.43
CA ALA A 292 3.89 -3.08 0.06
C ALA A 292 2.44 -3.01 -0.43
N THR A 293 1.47 -3.41 0.39
CA THR A 293 0.05 -3.25 0.05
C THR A 293 -0.31 -1.77 -0.14
N ALA A 294 0.20 -0.88 0.71
CA ALA A 294 -0.01 0.56 0.56
C ALA A 294 0.61 1.11 -0.73
N GLY A 295 1.81 0.68 -1.12
CA GLY A 295 2.42 1.06 -2.40
C GLY A 295 1.58 0.62 -3.60
N VAL A 296 1.02 -0.59 -3.57
CA VAL A 296 0.09 -1.10 -4.59
C VAL A 296 -1.18 -0.24 -4.64
N LEU A 297 -1.77 0.04 -3.48
CA LEU A 297 -2.99 0.85 -3.36
C LEU A 297 -2.78 2.27 -3.89
N LEU A 298 -1.66 2.90 -3.55
CA LEU A 298 -1.34 4.27 -3.98
C LEU A 298 -1.27 4.36 -5.50
N ALA A 299 -0.56 3.43 -6.14
CA ALA A 299 -0.46 3.38 -7.60
C ALA A 299 -1.80 3.08 -8.28
N ALA A 300 -2.62 2.20 -7.70
CA ALA A 300 -3.96 1.92 -8.22
C ALA A 300 -4.90 3.13 -8.07
N LEU A 301 -4.80 3.88 -6.96
CA LEU A 301 -5.65 5.05 -6.70
C LEU A 301 -5.26 6.27 -7.53
N HIS A 302 -3.96 6.48 -7.82
CA HIS A 302 -3.54 7.54 -8.76
C HIS A 302 -4.15 7.39 -10.15
N ARG A 303 -4.54 6.17 -10.54
CA ARG A 303 -5.27 5.92 -11.79
C ARG A 303 -6.78 6.16 -11.64
N ALA A 304 -7.33 5.94 -10.45
CA ALA A 304 -8.77 5.94 -10.21
C ALA A 304 -9.32 7.28 -9.70
N VAL A 305 -8.46 8.15 -9.19
CA VAL A 305 -8.82 9.42 -8.56
C VAL A 305 -8.00 10.54 -9.20
N ASP A 306 -8.67 11.59 -9.66
CA ASP A 306 -8.01 12.74 -10.32
C ASP A 306 -7.18 13.58 -9.34
N ASP A 307 -7.50 13.53 -8.04
CA ASP A 307 -6.77 14.22 -6.97
C ASP A 307 -5.71 13.29 -6.31
N PRO A 308 -4.41 13.50 -6.59
CA PRO A 308 -3.32 12.73 -5.98
C PRO A 308 -3.24 12.95 -4.45
N ALA A 309 -3.65 14.11 -3.94
CA ALA A 309 -3.63 14.40 -2.51
C ALA A 309 -4.61 13.47 -1.77
N LEU A 310 -5.79 13.25 -2.36
CA LEU A 310 -6.82 12.36 -1.83
C LEU A 310 -6.37 10.90 -1.87
N ALA A 311 -5.70 10.47 -2.95
CA ALA A 311 -5.08 9.14 -3.02
C ALA A 311 -4.00 8.95 -1.93
N GLY A 312 -3.19 9.96 -1.67
CA GLY A 312 -2.21 9.95 -0.58
C GLY A 312 -2.86 9.85 0.81
N LEU A 313 -3.93 10.62 1.08
CA LEU A 313 -4.65 10.57 2.36
C LEU A 313 -5.30 9.22 2.62
N THR A 314 -5.98 8.68 1.62
CA THR A 314 -6.72 7.41 1.71
C THR A 314 -5.82 6.22 2.01
N VAL A 315 -4.58 6.22 1.50
CA VAL A 315 -3.58 5.18 1.78
C VAL A 315 -2.74 5.47 3.01
N GLY A 316 -2.34 6.73 3.19
CA GLY A 316 -1.43 7.17 4.23
C GLY A 316 -1.99 7.04 5.64
N ILE A 317 -3.27 7.37 5.84
CA ILE A 317 -3.91 7.28 7.16
C ILE A 317 -3.93 5.83 7.67
N PRO A 318 -4.47 4.84 6.93
CA PRO A 318 -4.43 3.45 7.38
C PRO A 318 -3.02 2.90 7.55
N LEU A 319 -2.09 3.24 6.65
CA LEU A 319 -0.71 2.77 6.74
C LEU A 319 0.02 3.31 7.97
N ALA A 320 -0.14 4.59 8.29
CA ALA A 320 0.48 5.18 9.46
C ALA A 320 -0.07 4.57 10.76
N TRP A 321 -1.38 4.31 10.80
CA TRP A 321 -2.00 3.60 11.92
C TRP A 321 -1.45 2.18 12.07
N PHE A 322 -1.34 1.44 10.97
CA PHE A 322 -0.74 0.11 10.95
C PHE A 322 0.72 0.13 11.42
N CYS A 323 1.51 1.09 10.93
CA CYS A 323 2.90 1.31 11.34
C CYS A 323 3.01 1.57 12.84
N ALA A 324 2.17 2.47 13.37
CA ALA A 324 2.11 2.77 14.80
C ALA A 324 1.80 1.52 15.63
N LEU A 325 0.80 0.72 15.25
CA LEU A 325 0.46 -0.50 15.98
C LEU A 325 1.61 -1.52 15.99
N VAL A 326 2.26 -1.75 14.85
CA VAL A 326 3.40 -2.67 14.75
C VAL A 326 4.58 -2.19 15.60
N VAL A 327 4.95 -0.91 15.49
CA VAL A 327 6.07 -0.33 16.22
C VAL A 327 5.79 -0.25 17.72
N TRP A 328 4.57 0.10 18.12
CA TRP A 328 4.17 0.12 19.52
C TRP A 328 4.18 -1.29 20.10
N ARG A 329 3.60 -2.29 19.44
CA ARG A 329 3.68 -3.69 19.91
C ARG A 329 5.12 -4.16 20.10
N SER A 330 6.01 -3.80 19.18
CA SER A 330 7.46 -4.03 19.32
C SER A 330 8.07 -3.37 20.57
N ALA A 331 7.60 -2.18 20.96
CA ALA A 331 8.02 -1.52 22.20
C ALA A 331 7.54 -2.27 23.46
N TRP A 332 6.29 -2.75 23.48
CA TRP A 332 5.79 -3.59 24.58
C TRP A 332 6.50 -4.94 24.65
N HIS A 333 6.85 -5.53 23.50
CA HIS A 333 7.73 -6.70 23.44
C HIS A 333 9.05 -6.42 24.17
N THR A 334 9.76 -5.35 23.82
CA THR A 334 11.04 -5.00 24.45
C THR A 334 10.92 -4.78 25.97
N VAL A 335 9.86 -4.13 26.44
CA VAL A 335 9.64 -3.92 27.88
C VAL A 335 9.28 -5.22 28.60
N SER A 336 8.54 -6.12 27.95
CA SER A 336 8.05 -7.36 28.57
C SER A 336 9.08 -8.50 28.56
N THR A 337 9.91 -8.62 27.52
CA THR A 337 10.88 -9.72 27.40
C THR A 337 12.32 -9.30 27.73
N GLY A 338 12.62 -8.00 27.67
CA GLY A 338 13.97 -7.45 27.78
C GLY A 338 14.74 -7.43 26.44
N ASP A 339 14.17 -7.99 25.38
CA ASP A 339 14.84 -8.10 24.07
C ASP A 339 14.79 -6.77 23.32
N ARG A 340 15.95 -6.30 22.86
CA ARG A 340 16.04 -5.03 22.12
C ARG A 340 15.50 -5.18 20.69
N THR A 341 14.75 -4.18 20.26
CA THR A 341 14.24 -4.06 18.89
C THR A 341 14.91 -2.89 18.18
N ASN A 342 15.18 -3.02 16.88
CA ASN A 342 15.85 -1.99 16.10
C ASN A 342 14.82 -1.16 15.32
N PRO A 343 14.57 0.12 15.69
CA PRO A 343 13.63 0.98 14.96
C PRO A 343 14.04 1.23 13.50
N LEU A 344 15.34 1.16 13.17
CA LEU A 344 15.81 1.33 11.79
C LEU A 344 15.43 0.15 10.90
N ALA A 345 15.26 -1.05 11.45
CA ALA A 345 14.77 -2.20 10.68
C ALA A 345 13.31 -1.99 10.26
N PHE A 346 12.49 -1.34 11.10
CA PHE A 346 11.13 -0.95 10.75
C PHE A 346 11.11 0.15 9.69
N ALA A 347 11.97 1.16 9.81
CA ALA A 347 12.12 2.19 8.79
C ALA A 347 12.51 1.62 7.42
N ALA A 348 13.51 0.73 7.40
CA ALA A 348 13.93 0.04 6.17
C ALA A 348 12.79 -0.81 5.59
N ALA A 349 12.04 -1.54 6.42
CA ALA A 349 10.90 -2.33 5.98
C ALA A 349 9.76 -1.47 5.40
N LEU A 350 9.45 -0.34 6.04
CA LEU A 350 8.45 0.62 5.56
C LEU A 350 8.86 1.20 4.19
N PHE A 351 10.09 1.70 4.09
CA PHE A 351 10.63 2.26 2.85
C PHE A 351 10.65 1.24 1.71
N THR A 352 11.29 0.09 1.94
CA THR A 352 11.42 -0.96 0.91
C THR A 352 10.06 -1.52 0.51
N GLY A 353 9.15 -1.71 1.47
CA GLY A 353 7.78 -2.15 1.21
C GLY A 353 7.06 -1.17 0.29
N LEU A 354 7.07 0.12 0.60
CA LEU A 354 6.42 1.15 -0.23
C LEU A 354 6.96 1.18 -1.66
N VAL A 355 8.28 1.17 -1.82
CA VAL A 355 8.93 1.20 -3.13
C VAL A 355 8.57 -0.05 -3.94
N ILE A 356 8.73 -1.25 -3.35
CA ILE A 356 8.39 -2.50 -4.04
C ILE A 356 6.90 -2.55 -4.38
N GLY A 357 6.03 -2.20 -3.42
CA GLY A 357 4.59 -2.15 -3.60
C GLY A 357 4.17 -1.26 -4.77
N SER A 358 4.77 -0.06 -4.89
CA SER A 358 4.49 0.88 -5.99
C SER A 358 4.81 0.29 -7.37
N ARG A 359 5.69 -0.72 -7.44
CA ARG A 359 6.06 -1.44 -8.68
C ARG A 359 5.25 -2.69 -8.91
N LEU A 360 4.63 -3.24 -7.88
CA LEU A 360 3.70 -4.36 -8.01
C LEU A 360 2.30 -3.90 -8.46
N ALA A 361 2.11 -2.61 -8.69
CA ALA A 361 0.82 -2.05 -9.11
C ALA A 361 0.27 -2.76 -10.37
N PRO A 362 -1.05 -2.97 -10.45
CA PRO A 362 -1.64 -3.81 -11.50
C PRO A 362 -1.49 -3.23 -12.92
N LEU A 363 -1.84 -4.05 -13.91
CA LEU A 363 -1.79 -3.71 -15.34
C LEU A 363 -2.33 -2.31 -15.64
N GLY A 364 -1.58 -1.53 -16.43
CA GLY A 364 -1.95 -0.16 -16.80
C GLY A 364 -1.76 0.89 -15.70
N SER A 365 -1.19 0.54 -14.55
CA SER A 365 -0.81 1.50 -13.50
C SER A 365 0.64 1.93 -13.65
N THR A 366 0.88 3.23 -13.59
CA THR A 366 2.23 3.78 -13.45
C THR A 366 2.70 3.63 -11.99
N PRO A 367 4.00 3.39 -11.76
CA PRO A 367 4.52 3.38 -10.41
C PRO A 367 4.25 4.70 -9.68
N ALA A 368 3.62 4.62 -8.50
CA ALA A 368 3.34 5.81 -7.71
C ALA A 368 4.60 6.52 -7.19
N ILE A 369 5.71 5.79 -7.00
CA ILE A 369 6.95 6.33 -6.43
C ILE A 369 8.04 6.39 -7.52
N PRO A 370 8.44 7.62 -7.93
CA PRO A 370 9.59 7.83 -8.80
C PRO A 370 10.88 7.27 -8.20
N LEU A 371 11.74 6.75 -9.07
CA LEU A 371 13.03 6.16 -8.68
C LEU A 371 14.17 7.18 -8.62
N SER A 372 13.84 8.48 -8.64
CA SER A 372 14.85 9.53 -8.55
C SER A 372 15.53 9.49 -7.18
N PRO A 373 16.86 9.70 -7.10
CA PRO A 373 17.58 9.64 -5.83
C PRO A 373 17.02 10.59 -4.77
N THR A 374 16.53 11.76 -5.17
CA THR A 374 15.96 12.78 -4.30
C THR A 374 14.63 12.32 -3.66
N VAL A 375 13.73 11.75 -4.46
CA VAL A 375 12.45 11.22 -3.97
C VAL A 375 12.68 10.02 -3.07
N LEU A 376 13.53 9.07 -3.48
CA LEU A 376 13.86 7.91 -2.66
C LEU A 376 14.50 8.31 -1.32
N ALA A 377 15.40 9.30 -1.31
CA ALA A 377 15.97 9.84 -0.09
C ALA A 377 14.89 10.47 0.82
N ALA A 378 13.96 11.25 0.25
CA ALA A 378 12.87 11.85 1.02
C ALA A 378 11.97 10.79 1.68
N TYR A 379 11.58 9.74 0.96
CA TYR A 379 10.81 8.62 1.52
C TYR A 379 11.59 7.86 2.59
N ALA A 380 12.90 7.63 2.39
CA ALA A 380 13.73 6.94 3.37
C ALA A 380 13.89 7.76 4.67
N VAL A 381 14.08 9.07 4.56
CA VAL A 381 14.14 9.99 5.71
C VAL A 381 12.78 10.03 6.40
N GLY A 382 11.68 10.20 5.67
CA GLY A 382 10.33 10.22 6.22
C GLY A 382 9.99 8.92 6.98
N ALA A 383 10.29 7.76 6.40
CA ALA A 383 10.11 6.47 7.06
C ALA A 383 10.95 6.34 8.34
N THR A 384 12.19 6.85 8.32
CA THR A 384 13.09 6.83 9.48
C THR A 384 12.57 7.72 10.60
N VAL A 385 12.20 8.96 10.29
CA VAL A 385 11.65 9.92 11.26
C VAL A 385 10.36 9.38 11.87
N LEU A 386 9.44 8.87 11.05
CA LEU A 386 8.17 8.30 11.51
C LEU A 386 8.40 7.11 12.46
N CYS A 387 9.20 6.12 12.04
CA CYS A 387 9.45 4.93 12.86
C CYS A 387 10.20 5.26 14.17
N LEU A 388 11.15 6.20 14.15
CA LEU A 388 11.83 6.66 15.36
C LEU A 388 10.87 7.37 16.31
N TRP A 389 10.02 8.27 15.79
CA TRP A 389 9.02 8.97 16.59
C TRP A 389 8.03 7.99 17.23
N LEU A 390 7.49 7.06 16.45
CA LEU A 390 6.59 6.01 16.94
C LEU A 390 7.25 5.12 17.99
N HIS A 391 8.52 4.75 17.77
CA HIS A 391 9.28 3.91 18.71
C HIS A 391 9.52 4.63 20.04
N VAL A 392 9.93 5.90 20.01
CA VAL A 392 10.12 6.71 21.22
C VAL A 392 8.81 6.85 21.99
N LEU A 393 7.72 7.14 21.29
CA LEU A 393 6.39 7.29 21.89
C LEU A 393 5.90 5.97 22.51
N GLY A 394 6.03 4.87 21.79
CA GLY A 394 5.67 3.53 22.25
C GLY A 394 6.49 3.10 23.46
N MET A 395 7.82 3.27 23.43
CA MET A 395 8.71 2.93 24.54
C MET A 395 8.43 3.79 25.79
N ALA A 396 8.19 5.08 25.62
CA ALA A 396 7.84 5.97 26.72
C ALA A 396 6.52 5.53 27.37
N ARG A 397 5.53 5.13 26.56
CA ARG A 397 4.23 4.66 27.05
C ARG A 397 4.33 3.29 27.73
N ALA A 398 4.98 2.33 27.10
CA ALA A 398 5.15 0.96 27.60
C ALA A 398 5.89 0.93 28.94
N ARG A 399 6.88 1.82 29.15
CA ARG A 399 7.57 1.94 30.45
C ARG A 399 6.71 2.54 31.56
N ARG A 400 5.82 3.48 31.23
CA ARG A 400 4.92 4.13 32.20
C ARG A 400 3.73 3.26 32.60
N ASP A 401 3.32 2.35 31.73
CA ASP A 401 2.18 1.45 31.94
C ASP A 401 2.50 0.08 31.34
N PRO A 402 3.38 -0.68 32.00
CA PRO A 402 3.80 -2.00 31.52
C PRO A 402 2.62 -3.00 31.49
N GLY A 403 1.58 -2.78 32.30
CA GLY A 403 0.34 -3.56 32.28
C GLY A 403 -0.67 -3.14 31.21
N ALA A 404 -0.38 -2.09 30.43
CA ALA A 404 -1.25 -1.56 29.38
C ALA A 404 -2.68 -1.19 29.85
N ALA A 405 -2.84 -0.78 31.11
CA ALA A 405 -4.14 -0.52 31.72
C ALA A 405 -4.89 0.69 31.13
N ARG A 406 -4.19 1.67 30.56
CA ARG A 406 -4.79 2.84 29.86
C ARG A 406 -4.41 2.88 28.39
N LEU A 407 -4.27 1.70 27.78
CA LEU A 407 -3.83 1.58 26.39
C LEU A 407 -4.85 2.16 25.42
N ASP A 408 -6.14 1.92 25.66
CA ASP A 408 -7.29 2.50 24.95
C ASP A 408 -7.16 4.01 24.75
N ARG A 409 -6.94 4.78 25.83
CA ARG A 409 -6.81 6.24 25.78
C ARG A 409 -5.57 6.68 25.01
N PHE A 410 -4.50 5.90 25.11
CA PHE A 410 -3.28 6.15 24.34
C PHE A 410 -3.50 5.91 22.86
N LEU A 411 -4.11 4.79 22.48
CA LEU A 411 -4.41 4.47 21.09
C LEU A 411 -5.34 5.54 20.48
N TYR A 412 -6.32 6.04 21.23
CA TYR A 412 -7.18 7.12 20.78
C TYR A 412 -6.42 8.44 20.56
N GLY A 413 -5.71 8.93 21.58
CA GLY A 413 -5.03 10.24 21.50
C GLY A 413 -3.81 10.24 20.57
N ALA A 414 -2.92 9.26 20.72
CA ALA A 414 -1.76 9.13 19.85
C ALA A 414 -2.16 8.74 18.43
N GLY A 415 -3.17 7.88 18.28
CA GLY A 415 -3.66 7.45 16.97
C GLY A 415 -4.17 8.61 16.11
N LEU A 416 -4.93 9.56 16.68
CA LEU A 416 -5.36 10.75 15.93
C LEU A 416 -4.18 11.57 15.40
N CYS A 417 -3.14 11.74 16.22
CA CYS A 417 -1.91 12.43 15.79
C CYS A 417 -1.19 11.65 14.69
N VAL A 418 -1.11 10.32 14.82
CA VAL A 418 -0.51 9.43 13.80
C VAL A 418 -1.28 9.50 12.48
N ALA A 419 -2.61 9.46 12.53
CA ALA A 419 -3.47 9.54 11.36
C ALA A 419 -3.24 10.87 10.63
N PHE A 420 -3.22 11.98 11.37
CA PHE A 420 -2.97 13.31 10.80
C PHE A 420 -1.59 13.40 10.15
N VAL A 421 -0.52 13.04 10.87
CA VAL A 421 0.86 13.10 10.37
C VAL A 421 1.08 12.15 9.20
N GLY A 422 0.51 10.94 9.29
CA GLY A 422 0.61 9.91 8.26
C GLY A 422 -0.14 10.27 6.98
N GLY A 423 -1.39 10.69 7.11
CA GLY A 423 -2.18 11.18 5.97
C GLY A 423 -1.51 12.35 5.29
N TRP A 424 -1.02 13.33 6.08
CA TRP A 424 -0.30 14.47 5.56
C TRP A 424 0.96 14.08 4.78
N LEU A 425 1.83 13.25 5.37
CA LEU A 425 3.08 12.82 4.75
C LEU A 425 2.81 12.17 3.38
N PHE A 426 1.85 11.25 3.30
CA PHE A 426 1.53 10.58 2.06
C PHE A 426 0.83 11.46 1.03
N SER A 427 -0.04 12.37 1.48
CA SER A 427 -0.65 13.38 0.62
C SER A 427 0.42 14.25 -0.05
N THR A 428 1.36 14.78 0.72
CA THR A 428 2.45 15.62 0.18
C THR A 428 3.39 14.86 -0.75
N LEU A 429 3.60 13.57 -0.53
CA LEU A 429 4.44 12.77 -1.41
C LEU A 429 3.70 12.38 -2.71
N ALA A 430 2.37 12.30 -2.69
CA ALA A 430 1.56 11.95 -3.84
C ALA A 430 1.41 13.07 -4.88
N VAL A 431 1.34 14.34 -4.45
CA VAL A 431 1.23 15.51 -5.35
C VAL A 431 2.60 15.96 -5.91
N GLY A 432 3.69 15.27 -5.55
CA GLY A 432 5.03 15.86 -5.62
C GLY A 432 5.16 16.98 -4.58
N PHE A 433 6.38 17.44 -4.28
CA PHE A 433 6.63 18.45 -3.24
C PHE A 433 6.12 19.86 -3.62
N THR A 434 4.84 20.02 -3.99
CA THR A 434 4.15 21.30 -3.99
C THR A 434 3.67 21.56 -2.56
N VAL A 435 4.30 22.53 -1.91
CA VAL A 435 4.18 22.76 -0.47
C VAL A 435 2.79 23.32 -0.15
N THR A 436 1.82 22.47 0.19
CA THR A 436 0.49 22.94 0.63
C THR A 436 0.54 23.37 2.11
N PRO A 437 -0.29 24.35 2.55
CA PRO A 437 -0.30 24.92 3.91
C PRO A 437 -0.43 23.90 5.05
N TRP A 438 -0.93 22.71 4.78
CA TRP A 438 -1.03 21.59 5.72
C TRP A 438 0.33 21.08 6.22
N ALA A 439 1.42 21.36 5.49
CA ALA A 439 2.80 21.08 5.89
C ALA A 439 3.25 21.77 7.18
N VAL A 440 2.71 22.97 7.41
CA VAL A 440 3.02 23.81 8.56
C VAL A 440 2.36 23.25 9.83
N ALA A 441 1.15 22.70 9.72
CA ALA A 441 0.40 22.16 10.85
C ALA A 441 0.95 20.82 11.35
N ALA A 442 1.33 19.91 10.44
CA ALA A 442 1.86 18.60 10.82
C ALA A 442 3.26 18.69 11.43
N ALA A 443 4.14 19.55 10.91
CA ALA A 443 5.46 19.78 11.48
C ALA A 443 5.40 20.41 12.88
N ALA A 444 4.48 21.34 13.13
CA ALA A 444 4.25 21.93 14.45
C ALA A 444 3.74 20.90 15.48
N VAL A 445 2.85 19.99 15.06
CA VAL A 445 2.33 18.89 15.91
C VAL A 445 3.44 17.88 16.23
N VAL A 446 4.26 17.48 15.24
CA VAL A 446 5.39 16.55 15.44
C VAL A 446 6.48 17.17 16.31
N ALA A 447 6.83 18.45 16.10
CA ALA A 447 7.80 19.17 16.92
C ALA A 447 7.32 19.37 18.37
N GLY A 448 6.05 19.72 18.57
CA GLY A 448 5.43 19.78 19.90
C GLY A 448 5.42 18.42 20.61
N SER A 449 5.22 17.34 19.84
CA SER A 449 5.20 15.96 20.34
C SER A 449 6.60 15.40 20.68
N LEU A 450 7.64 15.85 19.98
CA LEU A 450 9.04 15.45 20.22
C LEU A 450 9.70 16.24 21.35
N ALA A 451 9.26 17.48 21.61
CA ALA A 451 9.72 18.29 22.74
C ALA A 451 9.11 17.81 24.07
N ALA A 452 7.87 17.33 24.07
CA ALA A 452 7.14 16.95 25.28
C ALA A 452 7.83 15.87 26.15
N PRO A 453 8.44 14.78 25.64
CA PRO A 453 8.96 13.72 26.48
C PRO A 453 10.27 14.08 27.20
N ARG A 454 11.11 14.95 26.63
CA ARG A 454 12.38 15.39 27.23
C ARG A 454 12.22 16.61 28.13
N VAL A 455 11.35 17.56 27.75
CA VAL A 455 11.12 18.82 28.49
C VAL A 455 10.27 18.64 29.74
N LEU A 456 9.38 17.63 29.79
CA LEU A 456 8.48 17.36 30.94
C LEU A 456 9.09 16.45 32.03
N THR A 457 10.39 16.16 32.00
CA THR A 457 11.05 15.60 33.19
C THR A 457 11.41 16.75 34.14
N ARG A 458 11.08 16.61 35.42
CA ARG A 458 11.25 17.63 36.50
C ARG A 458 12.72 18.03 36.78
N ARG A 459 13.68 17.64 35.92
CA ARG A 459 15.14 17.74 36.12
C ARG A 459 15.94 18.32 34.93
N SER A 460 15.32 18.82 33.86
CA SER A 460 16.08 19.39 32.72
C SER A 460 16.58 20.83 33.02
N THR A 461 17.84 21.13 32.68
CA THR A 461 18.45 22.47 32.86
C THR A 461 18.00 23.44 31.76
N LEU A 462 18.05 24.75 32.04
CA LEU A 462 17.64 25.81 31.10
C LEU A 462 18.40 25.72 29.76
N THR A 463 19.67 25.33 29.80
CA THR A 463 20.53 25.14 28.63
C THR A 463 20.03 24.05 27.69
N THR A 464 19.52 22.92 28.22
CA THR A 464 18.96 21.84 27.40
C THR A 464 17.67 22.28 26.70
N ARG A 465 16.89 23.16 27.33
CA ARG A 465 15.67 23.73 26.74
C ARG A 465 15.99 24.72 25.61
N LEU A 466 17.02 25.55 25.80
CA LEU A 466 17.47 26.52 24.79
C LEU A 466 18.09 25.84 23.57
N ILE A 467 18.89 24.79 23.76
CA ILE A 467 19.49 24.02 22.65
C ILE A 467 18.39 23.32 21.82
N ALA A 468 17.37 22.75 22.48
CA ALA A 468 16.24 22.13 21.79
C ALA A 468 15.42 23.17 20.99
N ALA A 469 15.19 24.36 21.57
CA ALA A 469 14.52 25.46 20.87
C ALA A 469 15.34 25.96 19.67
N ALA A 470 16.66 26.11 19.82
CA ALA A 470 17.56 26.53 18.75
C ALA A 470 17.63 25.51 17.61
N ALA A 471 17.61 24.21 17.92
CA ALA A 471 17.57 23.15 16.90
C ALA A 471 16.24 23.17 16.11
N VAL A 472 15.11 23.43 16.78
CA VAL A 472 13.82 23.61 16.11
C VAL A 472 13.86 24.83 15.19
N ILE A 473 14.38 25.96 15.67
CA ILE A 473 14.50 27.20 14.88
C ILE A 473 15.43 26.99 13.67
N ALA A 474 16.58 26.35 13.84
CA ALA A 474 17.51 26.07 12.74
C ALA A 474 16.89 25.14 11.69
N THR A 475 16.07 24.18 12.12
CA THR A 475 15.34 23.28 11.20
C THR A 475 14.25 24.05 10.45
N VAL A 476 13.54 24.98 11.11
CA VAL A 476 12.55 25.87 10.49
C VAL A 476 13.20 26.83 9.48
N VAL A 477 14.39 27.35 9.77
CA VAL A 477 15.13 28.23 8.84
C VAL A 477 15.65 27.46 7.62
N ALA A 478 16.20 26.26 7.82
CA ALA A 478 16.57 25.36 6.71
C ALA A 478 15.33 24.96 5.87
N MET A 479 14.18 24.77 6.51
CA MET A 479 12.88 24.50 5.88
C MET A 479 12.42 25.66 4.98
N VAL A 480 12.51 26.91 5.43
CA VAL A 480 12.18 28.09 4.62
C VAL A 480 13.11 28.20 3.41
N LEU A 481 14.41 28.00 3.59
CA LEU A 481 15.41 28.11 2.53
C LEU A 481 15.25 27.03 1.43
N VAL A 482 14.87 25.80 1.80
CA VAL A 482 14.64 24.72 0.83
C VAL A 482 13.34 24.93 0.05
N THR A 483 12.26 25.41 0.70
CA THR A 483 10.97 25.65 0.02
C THR A 483 11.00 26.72 -1.06
N GLN A 484 11.95 27.67 -0.99
CA GLN A 484 12.10 28.68 -2.04
C GLN A 484 12.90 28.20 -3.26
N TRP A 485 13.49 27.00 -3.22
CA TRP A 485 14.47 26.58 -4.22
C TRP A 485 13.99 25.50 -5.20
N SER A 486 12.91 24.77 -4.91
CA SER A 486 12.57 23.53 -5.65
C SER A 486 11.15 23.44 -6.25
N ALA A 487 10.38 24.53 -6.34
CA ALA A 487 9.15 24.51 -7.12
C ALA A 487 9.47 24.54 -8.64
N PRO A 488 9.04 23.56 -9.45
CA PRO A 488 9.12 23.70 -10.91
C PRO A 488 8.25 24.90 -11.30
N LYS A 489 8.83 25.86 -12.02
CA LYS A 489 8.07 27.01 -12.51
C LYS A 489 7.16 26.51 -13.65
N PRO A 490 5.89 26.90 -13.70
CA PRO A 490 5.00 26.52 -14.82
C PRO A 490 5.63 26.95 -16.15
N ALA A 491 5.52 26.09 -17.16
CA ALA A 491 6.00 26.45 -18.49
C ALA A 491 5.10 27.54 -19.06
N LYS A 492 5.69 28.70 -19.35
CA LYS A 492 4.94 29.81 -19.92
C LYS A 492 4.66 29.54 -21.40
N ILE A 493 3.39 29.72 -21.80
CA ILE A 493 3.02 29.92 -23.20
C ILE A 493 3.52 31.28 -23.66
N GLU A 494 4.19 31.30 -24.80
CA GLU A 494 4.57 32.51 -25.53
C GLU A 494 4.17 32.36 -27.00
N ILE A 495 3.62 33.42 -27.60
CA ILE A 495 3.39 33.49 -29.05
C ILE A 495 4.30 34.56 -29.63
N ARG A 496 5.07 34.16 -30.64
CA ARG A 496 6.06 35.01 -31.32
C ARG A 496 5.87 34.91 -32.83
N ALA A 497 6.05 36.01 -33.55
CA ALA A 497 6.08 35.99 -35.00
C ALA A 497 7.38 35.34 -35.52
N VAL A 498 7.28 34.53 -36.57
CA VAL A 498 8.46 33.94 -37.22
C VAL A 498 9.09 34.98 -38.14
N ASP A 499 10.37 35.25 -37.98
CA ASP A 499 11.14 36.13 -38.85
C ASP A 499 11.69 35.33 -40.04
N ALA A 500 11.00 35.43 -41.19
CA ALA A 500 11.38 34.74 -42.42
C ALA A 500 12.69 35.26 -43.05
N GLY A 501 13.25 36.37 -42.55
CA GLY A 501 14.47 37.00 -43.08
C GLY A 501 15.77 36.64 -42.36
N GLN A 502 15.72 35.82 -41.30
CA GLN A 502 16.89 35.42 -40.50
C GLN A 502 17.13 33.91 -40.58
N ASP A 503 18.33 33.52 -41.01
CA ASP A 503 18.72 32.11 -41.08
C ASP A 503 19.01 31.56 -39.67
N ALA A 504 18.19 30.60 -39.23
CA ALA A 504 18.42 29.82 -38.01
C ALA A 504 19.39 28.62 -38.20
N ALA A 505 20.07 28.55 -39.36
CA ALA A 505 20.83 27.38 -39.80
C ALA A 505 21.96 26.99 -38.83
N ASP A 506 22.70 27.98 -38.32
CA ASP A 506 23.88 27.78 -37.43
C ASP A 506 23.51 27.49 -35.97
N PHE A 507 22.22 27.58 -35.58
CA PHE A 507 21.79 27.34 -34.21
C PHE A 507 21.67 25.84 -33.91
N ALA A 508 22.43 25.33 -32.95
CA ALA A 508 22.33 23.93 -32.52
C ALA A 508 21.19 23.76 -31.51
N CYS A 509 20.25 22.85 -31.78
CA CYS A 509 19.15 22.59 -30.85
C CYS A 509 19.69 21.97 -29.55
N PRO A 510 19.49 22.62 -28.39
CA PRO A 510 19.96 22.08 -27.12
C PRO A 510 19.21 20.80 -26.76
N THR A 511 19.93 19.81 -26.24
CA THR A 511 19.34 18.54 -25.75
C THR A 511 18.66 18.70 -24.38
N SER A 512 18.89 19.82 -23.70
CA SER A 512 18.24 20.21 -22.45
C SER A 512 17.16 21.28 -22.71
N GLU A 513 16.26 21.47 -21.74
CA GLU A 513 15.25 22.54 -21.82
C GLU A 513 15.94 23.92 -21.79
N PRO A 514 15.63 24.82 -22.75
CA PRO A 514 16.14 26.18 -22.73
C PRO A 514 15.67 26.92 -21.47
N GLY A 515 16.53 27.75 -20.89
CA GLY A 515 16.13 28.65 -19.80
C GLY A 515 15.14 29.74 -20.29
N PRO A 516 14.49 30.48 -19.36
CA PRO A 516 13.56 31.54 -19.72
C PRO A 516 14.25 32.63 -20.55
N ALA A 517 13.75 32.86 -21.76
CA ALA A 517 14.26 33.88 -22.68
C ALA A 517 13.74 35.28 -22.31
N ASP A 518 14.47 36.33 -22.69
CA ASP A 518 13.98 37.71 -22.53
C ASP A 518 12.79 37.93 -23.50
N PRO A 519 11.61 38.34 -22.99
CA PRO A 519 10.45 38.57 -23.84
C PRO A 519 10.64 39.67 -24.90
N LYS A 520 11.55 40.62 -24.67
CA LYS A 520 11.75 41.78 -25.57
C LYS A 520 12.75 41.53 -26.69
N LEU A 521 13.50 40.44 -26.61
CA LEU A 521 14.55 40.12 -27.58
C LEU A 521 14.08 39.03 -28.56
N PRO A 522 14.59 39.03 -29.80
CA PRO A 522 14.46 37.90 -30.70
C PRO A 522 15.02 36.61 -30.09
N LEU A 523 14.44 35.48 -30.46
CA LEU A 523 14.80 34.16 -29.95
C LEU A 523 14.91 33.16 -31.11
N THR A 524 16.00 32.39 -31.15
CA THR A 524 16.04 31.19 -32.01
C THR A 524 15.61 29.98 -31.20
N ALA A 525 14.57 29.28 -31.64
CA ALA A 525 14.02 28.12 -30.95
C ALA A 525 13.83 26.94 -31.92
N CYS A 526 13.83 25.73 -31.37
CA CYS A 526 13.58 24.51 -32.13
C CYS A 526 12.17 23.97 -31.87
N SER A 527 11.64 23.25 -32.85
CA SER A 527 10.46 22.40 -32.69
C SER A 527 10.68 21.36 -31.58
N VAL A 528 9.60 20.91 -30.95
CA VAL A 528 9.60 19.84 -29.94
C VAL A 528 10.29 18.56 -30.40
N ASP A 529 10.23 18.24 -31.69
CA ASP A 529 10.90 17.08 -32.31
C ASP A 529 12.35 17.35 -32.74
N GLY A 530 12.83 18.59 -32.57
CA GLY A 530 14.18 19.02 -32.89
C GLY A 530 14.51 19.06 -34.38
N LYS A 531 13.53 18.84 -35.27
CA LYS A 531 13.76 18.77 -36.72
C LYS A 531 13.78 20.14 -37.39
N GLU A 532 12.98 21.06 -36.87
CA GLU A 532 12.81 22.40 -37.44
C GLU A 532 13.34 23.48 -36.48
N LYS A 533 13.89 24.55 -37.06
CA LYS A 533 14.46 25.70 -36.35
C LYS A 533 13.75 26.96 -36.80
N TYR A 534 13.43 27.83 -35.85
CA TYR A 534 12.68 29.06 -36.08
C TYR A 534 13.45 30.25 -35.51
N ALA A 535 13.64 31.29 -36.32
CA ALA A 535 14.02 32.62 -35.85
C ALA A 535 12.73 33.37 -35.47
N LEU A 536 12.64 33.82 -34.23
CA LEU A 536 11.41 34.39 -33.66
C LEU A 536 11.65 35.82 -33.20
N GLY A 537 10.67 36.67 -33.43
CA GLY A 537 10.64 38.02 -32.88
C GLY A 537 10.41 38.08 -31.36
N PRO A 538 10.24 39.30 -30.81
CA PRO A 538 9.78 39.51 -29.44
C PRO A 538 8.44 38.83 -29.15
N VAL A 539 8.13 38.63 -27.87
CA VAL A 539 6.85 38.07 -27.43
C VAL A 539 5.72 39.06 -27.71
N GLU A 540 4.68 38.59 -28.39
CA GLU A 540 3.47 39.37 -28.69
C GLU A 540 2.31 38.96 -27.77
N LEU A 541 2.26 37.70 -27.35
CA LEU A 541 1.31 37.18 -26.35
C LEU A 541 2.00 36.24 -25.36
N THR A 542 1.53 36.28 -24.11
CA THR A 542 2.11 35.55 -22.98
C THR A 542 1.05 34.73 -22.25
N SER A 543 1.47 33.98 -21.23
CA SER A 543 0.54 33.25 -20.36
C SER A 543 -0.39 34.15 -19.56
N ASP A 544 -0.06 35.44 -19.36
CA ASP A 544 -0.94 36.40 -18.68
C ASP A 544 -2.20 36.70 -19.52
N ASP A 545 -2.17 36.36 -20.81
CA ASP A 545 -3.27 36.50 -21.75
C ASP A 545 -4.21 35.28 -21.77
N VAL A 546 -3.85 34.19 -21.09
CA VAL A 546 -4.50 32.88 -21.16
C VAL A 546 -5.23 32.59 -19.85
N VAL A 547 -6.48 32.12 -19.96
CA VAL A 547 -7.32 31.67 -18.83
C VAL A 547 -7.06 30.21 -18.50
N SER A 548 -7.06 29.34 -19.51
CA SER A 548 -6.89 27.90 -19.33
C SER A 548 -6.38 27.22 -20.61
N VAL A 549 -5.78 26.04 -20.43
CA VAL A 549 -5.39 25.15 -21.52
C VAL A 549 -5.96 23.77 -21.26
N GLU A 550 -6.80 23.28 -22.18
CA GLU A 550 -7.55 22.03 -22.04
C GLU A 550 -7.15 21.02 -23.13
N PRO A 551 -6.87 19.75 -22.77
CA PRO A 551 -6.60 18.70 -23.75
C PRO A 551 -7.91 18.21 -24.39
N GLY A 552 -7.90 18.04 -25.71
CA GLY A 552 -9.00 17.52 -26.53
C GLY A 552 -8.56 16.36 -27.44
N VAL A 553 -9.49 15.89 -28.26
CA VAL A 553 -9.29 14.81 -29.24
C VAL A 553 -9.81 15.29 -30.59
N THR A 554 -8.99 15.18 -31.62
CA THR A 554 -9.35 15.55 -33.00
C THR A 554 -10.38 14.55 -33.57
N GLU A 555 -11.08 14.94 -34.64
CA GLU A 555 -12.04 14.06 -35.35
C GLU A 555 -11.38 12.77 -35.89
N THR A 556 -10.08 12.79 -36.11
CA THR A 556 -9.27 11.64 -36.59
C THR A 556 -8.70 10.79 -35.45
N GLY A 557 -9.01 11.09 -34.19
CA GLY A 557 -8.54 10.36 -33.01
C GLY A 557 -7.15 10.77 -32.50
N GLY A 558 -6.57 11.86 -33.01
CA GLY A 558 -5.33 12.46 -32.52
C GLY A 558 -5.56 13.39 -31.32
N GLY A 559 -4.51 13.87 -30.67
CA GLY A 559 -4.61 14.86 -29.58
C GLY A 559 -4.59 16.31 -30.08
N GLU A 560 -5.31 17.20 -29.39
CA GLU A 560 -5.30 18.65 -29.63
C GLU A 560 -5.32 19.44 -28.32
N LEU A 561 -4.78 20.66 -28.31
CA LEU A 561 -4.84 21.57 -27.17
C LEU A 561 -5.77 22.74 -27.48
N THR A 562 -6.78 22.96 -26.64
CA THR A 562 -7.60 24.16 -26.68
C THR A 562 -7.07 25.18 -25.68
N VAL A 563 -6.63 26.33 -26.17
CA VAL A 563 -6.19 27.47 -25.35
C VAL A 563 -7.33 28.47 -25.28
N LYS A 564 -7.73 28.87 -24.08
CA LYS A 564 -8.74 29.89 -23.85
C LYS A 564 -8.09 31.19 -23.38
N PHE A 565 -8.38 32.29 -24.06
CA PHE A 565 -7.83 33.60 -23.76
C PHE A 565 -8.70 34.39 -22.75
N THR A 566 -8.07 35.35 -22.09
CA THR A 566 -8.75 36.41 -21.34
C THR A 566 -9.38 37.40 -22.32
N GLU A 567 -10.32 38.24 -21.87
CA GLU A 567 -10.92 39.27 -22.73
C GLU A 567 -9.87 40.20 -23.39
N ALA A 568 -8.86 40.62 -22.63
CA ALA A 568 -7.73 41.40 -23.14
C ALA A 568 -6.83 40.58 -24.09
N GLY A 569 -6.64 39.29 -23.79
CA GLY A 569 -5.91 38.35 -24.63
C GLY A 569 -6.59 38.09 -25.97
N THR A 570 -7.92 37.99 -26.00
CA THR A 570 -8.73 37.83 -27.22
C THR A 570 -8.55 39.02 -28.17
N GLN A 571 -8.59 40.25 -27.64
CA GLN A 571 -8.35 41.45 -28.45
C GLN A 571 -6.92 41.47 -29.01
N ARG A 572 -5.92 41.17 -28.17
CA ARG A 572 -4.52 41.07 -28.62
C ARG A 572 -4.30 39.95 -29.64
N TRP A 573 -5.00 38.82 -29.50
CA TRP A 573 -4.96 37.71 -30.44
C TRP A 573 -5.56 38.06 -31.80
N ALA A 574 -6.71 38.73 -31.80
CA ALA A 574 -7.35 39.26 -33.00
C ALA A 574 -6.43 40.26 -33.73
N ASP A 575 -5.84 41.21 -33.01
CA ASP A 575 -4.91 42.19 -33.56
C ASP A 575 -3.62 41.54 -34.08
N LEU A 576 -3.09 40.55 -33.36
CA LEU A 576 -1.87 39.84 -33.75
C LEU A 576 -2.07 39.05 -35.03
N THR A 577 -3.14 38.23 -35.09
CA THR A 577 -3.47 37.43 -36.27
C THR A 577 -3.83 38.31 -37.47
N GLY A 578 -4.57 39.42 -37.26
CA GLY A 578 -4.88 40.39 -38.31
C GLY A 578 -3.65 41.05 -38.93
N ARG A 579 -2.62 41.36 -38.13
CA ARG A 579 -1.33 41.91 -38.65
C ARG A 579 -0.45 40.87 -39.34
N HIS A 580 -0.67 39.59 -39.10
CA HIS A 580 0.19 38.49 -39.55
C HIS A 580 -0.50 37.54 -40.55
N VAL A 581 -1.58 37.97 -41.20
CA VAL A 581 -2.21 37.20 -42.29
C VAL A 581 -1.18 36.89 -43.38
N GLY A 582 -1.09 35.61 -43.76
CA GLY A 582 -0.11 35.07 -44.69
C GLY A 582 1.28 34.82 -44.09
N LYS A 583 1.48 35.00 -42.78
CA LYS A 583 2.75 34.78 -42.08
C LYS A 583 2.60 33.69 -41.01
N GLN A 584 3.72 33.11 -40.58
CA GLN A 584 3.75 32.11 -39.51
C GLN A 584 3.79 32.77 -38.13
N LEU A 585 3.00 32.23 -37.20
CA LEU A 585 3.07 32.54 -35.77
C LEU A 585 3.51 31.28 -35.02
N ALA A 586 4.63 31.35 -34.30
CA ALA A 586 5.12 30.25 -33.48
C ALA A 586 4.49 30.30 -32.08
N ILE A 587 4.00 29.13 -31.64
CA ILE A 587 3.47 28.92 -30.29
C ILE A 587 4.49 28.12 -29.51
N LEU A 588 4.95 28.66 -28.38
CA LEU A 588 6.01 28.10 -27.57
C LEU A 588 5.52 27.72 -26.19
N ALA A 589 6.08 26.65 -25.62
CA ALA A 589 6.00 26.33 -24.21
C ALA A 589 7.40 26.01 -23.69
N GLY A 590 7.85 26.71 -22.64
CA GLY A 590 9.17 26.47 -22.05
C GLY A 590 10.35 26.66 -23.02
N GLY A 591 10.23 27.60 -23.97
CA GLY A 591 11.27 27.90 -24.96
C GLY A 591 11.36 26.93 -26.14
N ARG A 592 10.44 25.97 -26.29
CA ARG A 592 10.33 25.08 -27.46
C ARG A 592 9.09 25.40 -28.29
N VAL A 593 9.22 25.34 -29.61
CA VAL A 593 8.09 25.56 -30.54
C VAL A 593 7.22 24.31 -30.56
N LEU A 594 5.97 24.45 -30.14
CA LEU A 594 4.95 23.40 -30.23
C LEU A 594 4.46 23.26 -31.67
N THR A 595 4.13 24.39 -32.29
CA THR A 595 3.71 24.48 -33.70
C THR A 595 3.91 25.91 -34.21
N ALA A 596 4.00 26.08 -35.53
CA ALA A 596 4.12 27.39 -36.19
C ALA A 596 3.20 27.50 -37.42
N PRO A 597 1.87 27.55 -37.23
CA PRO A 597 0.92 27.62 -38.34
C PRO A 597 1.00 28.94 -39.11
N ILE A 598 0.60 28.90 -40.38
CA ILE A 598 0.37 30.09 -41.19
C ILE A 598 -1.01 30.66 -40.82
N VAL A 599 -1.05 31.95 -40.52
CA VAL A 599 -2.31 32.65 -40.24
C VAL A 599 -3.01 32.94 -41.56
N HIS A 600 -4.24 32.45 -41.74
CA HIS A 600 -5.02 32.66 -42.97
C HIS A 600 -5.97 33.86 -42.88
N GLU A 601 -6.45 34.19 -41.69
CA GLU A 601 -7.37 35.30 -41.43
C GLU A 601 -7.22 35.80 -39.98
N ALA A 602 -7.83 36.94 -39.68
CA ALA A 602 -7.88 37.47 -38.32
C ALA A 602 -8.82 36.60 -37.45
N MET A 603 -8.31 36.09 -36.34
CA MET A 603 -9.03 35.19 -35.44
C MET A 603 -9.67 35.99 -34.31
N ASN A 604 -10.97 36.28 -34.43
CA ASN A 604 -11.75 37.03 -33.44
C ASN A 604 -12.41 36.14 -32.37
N THR A 605 -11.80 34.98 -32.07
CA THR A 605 -12.32 33.99 -31.12
C THR A 605 -11.58 34.06 -29.79
N ASP A 606 -12.28 33.75 -28.69
CA ASP A 606 -11.68 33.63 -27.36
C ASP A 606 -10.91 32.32 -27.17
N THR A 607 -10.98 31.41 -28.15
CA THR A 607 -10.29 30.13 -28.14
C THR A 607 -9.39 29.96 -29.36
N MET A 608 -8.31 29.21 -29.16
CA MET A 608 -7.40 28.73 -30.20
C MET A 608 -7.20 27.22 -30.03
N VAL A 609 -7.32 26.49 -31.12
CA VAL A 609 -7.05 25.05 -31.15
C VAL A 609 -5.67 24.82 -31.77
N ILE A 610 -4.83 24.07 -31.06
CA ILE A 610 -3.51 23.66 -31.49
C ILE A 610 -3.56 22.17 -31.79
N SER A 611 -3.57 21.83 -33.08
CA SER A 611 -3.50 20.46 -33.57
C SER A 611 -2.07 20.11 -34.02
N GLY A 612 -1.64 18.88 -33.74
CA GLY A 612 -0.33 18.36 -34.15
C GLY A 612 -0.34 16.83 -34.24
N SER A 613 0.81 16.23 -34.58
CA SER A 613 0.99 14.78 -34.59
C SER A 613 1.24 14.25 -33.16
N TRP A 614 0.32 14.53 -32.24
CA TRP A 614 0.40 14.13 -30.84
C TRP A 614 -0.66 13.10 -30.48
N THR A 615 -0.34 12.25 -29.51
CA THR A 615 -1.29 11.37 -28.85
C THR A 615 -2.08 12.12 -27.76
N VAL A 616 -3.26 11.61 -27.41
CA VAL A 616 -4.10 12.18 -26.33
C VAL A 616 -3.35 12.20 -24.98
N ALA A 617 -2.47 11.23 -24.74
CA ALA A 617 -1.64 11.18 -23.53
C ALA A 617 -0.60 12.31 -23.50
N GLU A 618 0.11 12.55 -24.62
CA GLU A 618 1.12 13.61 -24.73
C GLU A 618 0.52 15.01 -24.54
N VAL A 619 -0.65 15.26 -25.14
CA VAL A 619 -1.38 16.53 -25.01
C VAL A 619 -1.85 16.74 -23.56
N ARG A 620 -2.31 15.69 -22.88
CA ARG A 620 -2.72 15.77 -21.46
C ARG A 620 -1.54 16.13 -20.55
N ASP A 621 -0.37 15.53 -20.79
CA ASP A 621 0.83 15.83 -20.00
C ASP A 621 1.33 17.25 -20.29
N LEU A 622 1.29 17.70 -21.54
CA LEU A 622 1.65 19.06 -21.93
C LEU A 622 0.72 20.12 -21.29
N ALA A 623 -0.60 19.87 -21.26
CA ALA A 623 -1.57 20.76 -20.63
C ALA A 623 -1.30 20.93 -19.11
N LYS A 624 -0.89 19.87 -18.41
CA LYS A 624 -0.53 19.95 -16.97
C LYS A 624 0.67 20.84 -16.73
N VAL A 625 1.72 20.66 -17.53
CA VAL A 625 2.97 21.44 -17.43
C VAL A 625 2.73 22.93 -17.66
N ILE A 626 1.84 23.26 -18.61
CA ILE A 626 1.46 24.65 -18.91
C ILE A 626 0.61 25.26 -17.81
N ASN A 627 -0.39 24.54 -17.31
CA ASN A 627 -1.27 25.04 -16.25
C ASN A 627 -0.58 25.07 -14.86
N GLY A 628 0.62 24.49 -14.72
CA GLY A 628 1.34 24.43 -13.45
C GLY A 628 0.72 23.46 -12.43
N MET A 629 0.05 22.41 -12.91
CA MET A 629 -0.65 21.40 -12.09
C MET A 629 0.15 20.13 -11.86
#